data_AF-A0A7V4PRN2-F1
#
_entry.id   AF-A0A7V4PRN2-F1
#
_cell.length_a   1.000
_cell.length_b   1.000
_cell.length_c   1.000
_cell.angle_alpha   90.00
_cell.angle_beta   90.00
_cell.angle_gamma   90.00
#
_symmetry.space_group_name_H-M   'P 1'
#
loop_
_entity.id
_entity.type
_entity.pdbx_description
1 polymer ?
#
loop_
_entity_poly.entity_id
_entity_poly.type
_entity_poly.pdbx_seq_one_letter_code
_entity_poly.pdbx_strand_id
1 'polypeptide(L)'
;MMSWLPENVSTFGGEIDSLFYIIYYITGAVFILVTALMVLFLILYRHREGRRAVYSHGNTALEITWTVIPAIILLVLSFKSVSSWGKIKAQPPPSDVQV
;
A
#
# COMPACT_ATOMS: atom_id res chain seq x y z
N MET A 1 6.63 17.33 3.18
CA MET A 1 6.21 16.45 2.07
C MET A 1 7.43 16.16 1.21
N MET A 2 7.54 14.98 0.59
CA MET A 2 8.82 14.48 0.06
C MET A 2 9.43 15.41 -0.98
N SER A 3 10.67 15.85 -0.74
CA SER A 3 11.40 16.81 -1.59
C SER A 3 11.70 16.33 -3.01
N TRP A 4 11.40 15.07 -3.34
CA TRP A 4 11.76 14.45 -4.62
C TRP A 4 10.59 14.40 -5.63
N LEU A 5 9.35 14.65 -5.22
CA LEU A 5 8.26 14.83 -6.19
C LEU A 5 8.44 16.18 -6.90
N PRO A 6 8.13 16.27 -8.20
CA PRO A 6 8.15 17.53 -8.92
C PRO A 6 7.15 18.52 -8.32
N GLU A 7 7.35 19.81 -8.59
CA GLU A 7 6.43 20.84 -8.16
C GLU A 7 5.03 20.59 -8.72
N ASN A 8 4.05 20.69 -7.83
CA ASN A 8 2.66 20.49 -8.17
C ASN A 8 2.08 21.75 -8.81
N VAL A 9 1.78 21.64 -10.11
CA VAL A 9 1.24 22.74 -10.93
C VAL A 9 -0.24 22.54 -11.28
N SER A 10 -0.90 21.51 -10.74
CA SER A 10 -2.28 21.16 -11.05
C SER A 10 -3.22 21.49 -9.90
N THR A 11 -4.41 22.01 -10.22
CA THR A 11 -5.49 22.24 -9.23
C THR A 11 -5.90 20.96 -8.51
N PHE A 12 -5.74 19.79 -9.15
CA PHE A 12 -6.01 18.48 -8.57
C PHE A 12 -4.79 17.80 -7.96
N GLY A 13 -3.59 18.32 -8.18
CA GLY A 13 -2.37 17.62 -7.82
C GLY A 13 -2.26 17.38 -6.31
N GLY A 14 -2.80 18.28 -5.48
CA GLY A 14 -2.72 18.11 -4.02
C GLY A 14 -3.45 16.87 -3.52
N GLU A 15 -4.57 16.52 -4.16
CA GLU A 15 -5.34 15.31 -3.84
C GLU A 15 -4.62 14.05 -4.33
N ILE A 16 -4.01 14.11 -5.51
CA ILE A 16 -3.18 13.03 -6.08
C ILE A 16 -1.94 12.78 -5.22
N ASP A 17 -1.22 13.82 -4.84
CA ASP A 17 -0.03 13.76 -3.98
C ASP A 17 -0.38 13.14 -2.63
N SER A 18 -1.51 13.53 -2.03
CA SER A 18 -1.96 12.93 -0.77
C SER A 18 -2.23 11.43 -0.89
N LEU A 19 -2.88 10.98 -1.98
CA LEU A 19 -3.11 9.56 -2.23
C LEU A 19 -1.78 8.82 -2.40
N PHE A 20 -0.86 9.39 -3.18
CA PHE A 20 0.47 8.84 -3.37
C PHE A 20 1.22 8.67 -2.05
N TYR A 21 1.23 9.70 -1.19
CA TYR A 21 1.90 9.63 0.11
C TYR A 21 1.32 8.53 1.01
N ILE A 22 0.00 8.39 1.06
CA ILE A 22 -0.64 7.34 1.86
C ILE A 22 -0.20 5.96 1.37
N ILE A 23 -0.25 5.71 0.06
CA ILE A 23 0.16 4.43 -0.53
C ILE A 23 1.65 4.17 -0.27
N TYR A 24 2.50 5.18 -0.48
CA TYR A 24 3.95 5.07 -0.27
C TYR A 24 4.28 4.69 1.17
N TYR A 25 3.69 5.36 2.16
CA TYR A 25 3.99 5.05 3.57
C TYR A 25 3.46 3.68 3.99
N ILE A 26 2.27 3.30 3.54
CA ILE A 26 1.72 1.97 3.83
C ILE A 26 2.60 0.87 3.23
N THR A 27 2.92 0.98 1.93
CA THR A 27 3.75 -0.02 1.24
C THR A 27 5.17 -0.07 1.79
N GLY A 28 5.77 1.09 2.08
CA GLY A 28 7.09 1.19 2.72
C GLY A 28 7.12 0.56 4.12
N ALA A 29 6.10 0.80 4.94
CA ALA A 29 5.99 0.19 6.27
C ALA A 29 5.86 -1.34 6.18
N VAL A 30 5.01 -1.85 5.28
CA VAL A 30 4.85 -3.30 5.07
C VAL A 30 6.13 -3.93 4.54
N PHE A 31 6.83 -3.27 3.60
CA PHE A 31 8.11 -3.73 3.08
C PHE A 31 9.16 -3.88 4.19
N ILE A 32 9.31 -2.86 5.04
CA ILE A 32 10.22 -2.91 6.18
C ILE A 32 9.83 -4.03 7.14
N LEU A 33 8.54 -4.17 7.48
CA LEU A 33 8.04 -5.21 8.36
C LEU A 33 8.36 -6.62 7.84
N VAL A 34 8.03 -6.91 6.57
CA VAL A 34 8.28 -8.21 5.96
C VAL A 34 9.77 -8.50 5.88
N THR A 35 10.58 -7.50 5.49
CA THR A 35 12.04 -7.65 5.42
C THR A 35 12.63 -7.92 6.80
N ALA A 36 12.20 -7.20 7.84
CA ALA A 36 12.65 -7.41 9.20
C ALA A 36 12.27 -8.80 9.72
N LEU A 37 11.03 -9.25 9.49
CA LEU A 37 10.58 -10.60 9.86
C LEU A 37 11.37 -11.68 9.11
N MET A 38 11.65 -11.48 7.83
CA MET A 38 12.46 -12.39 7.04
C MET A 38 13.88 -12.51 7.61
N VAL A 39 14.56 -11.39 7.87
CA VAL A 39 15.90 -11.38 8.48
C VAL A 39 15.88 -12.03 9.86
N LEU A 40 14.86 -11.73 10.68
CA LEU A 40 14.68 -12.34 11.99
C LEU A 40 14.56 -13.86 11.88
N PHE A 41 13.73 -14.37 10.96
CA PHE A 41 13.55 -15.80 10.76
C PHE A 41 14.80 -16.48 10.20
N LEU A 42 15.55 -15.82 9.32
CA LEU A 42 16.85 -16.32 8.86
C LEU A 42 17.82 -16.52 10.03
N ILE A 43 17.85 -15.60 11.01
CA ILE A 43 18.73 -15.71 12.18
C ILE A 43 18.22 -16.76 13.17
N LEU A 44 16.92 -16.73 13.50
CA LEU A 44 16.30 -17.58 14.53
C LEU A 44 16.24 -19.05 14.11
N TYR A 45 15.90 -19.29 12.85
CA TYR A 45 15.69 -20.61 12.27
C TYR A 45 16.86 -21.06 11.36
N ARG A 46 18.03 -20.41 11.45
CA ARG A 46 19.23 -20.90 10.75
C ARG A 46 19.51 -22.36 11.10
N HIS A 47 20.04 -23.09 10.12
CA HIS A 47 20.42 -24.49 10.29
C HIS A 47 21.38 -24.66 11.47
N ARG A 48 21.14 -25.70 12.27
CA ARG A 48 22.02 -26.18 13.34
C ARG A 48 21.97 -27.70 13.35
N GLU A 49 23.12 -28.34 13.54
CA GLU A 49 23.21 -29.79 13.64
C GLU A 49 22.27 -30.30 14.76
N GLY A 50 21.58 -31.41 14.49
CA GLY A 50 20.62 -32.02 15.42
C GLY A 50 19.25 -31.32 15.52
N ARG A 51 19.05 -30.15 14.90
CA ARG A 51 17.75 -29.44 14.94
C ARG A 51 16.80 -29.98 13.88
N ARG A 52 15.73 -30.65 14.31
CA ARG A 52 14.65 -31.13 13.41
C ARG A 52 13.66 -30.01 13.10
N ALA A 53 13.15 -30.00 11.87
CA ALA A 53 12.10 -29.08 11.46
C ALA A 53 10.79 -29.38 12.20
N VAL A 54 10.07 -28.34 12.60
CA VAL A 54 8.73 -28.47 13.17
C VAL A 54 7.73 -28.48 12.02
N TYR A 55 6.91 -29.52 11.92
CA TYR A 55 5.80 -29.58 10.97
C TYR A 55 4.59 -28.84 11.55
N SER A 56 4.16 -27.77 10.86
CA SER A 56 2.91 -27.08 11.15
C SER A 56 2.05 -27.10 9.89
N HIS A 57 0.76 -27.41 10.05
CA HIS A 57 -0.18 -27.62 8.93
C HIS A 57 -0.98 -26.35 8.57
N GLY A 58 -0.85 -25.27 9.33
CA GLY A 58 -1.54 -24.01 9.10
C GLY A 58 -1.92 -23.31 10.39
N ASN A 59 -2.34 -22.05 10.28
CA ASN A 59 -2.87 -21.30 11.40
C ASN A 59 -3.99 -20.38 10.88
N THR A 60 -5.22 -20.85 11.00
CA THR A 60 -6.42 -20.15 10.51
C THR A 60 -6.54 -18.74 11.07
N ALA A 61 -6.18 -18.51 12.34
CA ALA A 61 -6.25 -17.17 12.91
C ALA A 61 -5.25 -16.22 12.25
N LEU A 62 -4.03 -16.71 11.97
CA LEU A 62 -2.97 -15.95 11.32
C LEU A 62 -3.31 -15.70 9.84
N GLU A 63 -3.90 -16.70 9.17
CA GLU A 63 -4.43 -16.62 7.82
C GLU A 63 -5.54 -15.57 7.66
N ILE A 64 -6.51 -15.57 8.58
CA ILE A 64 -7.58 -14.57 8.59
C ILE A 64 -6.98 -13.18 8.81
N THR A 65 -6.07 -13.05 9.77
CA THR A 65 -5.45 -11.76 10.12
C THR A 65 -4.74 -11.13 8.91
N TRP A 66 -3.89 -11.88 8.22
CA TRP A 66 -3.17 -11.36 7.05
C TRP A 66 -4.06 -11.16 5.82
N THR A 67 -5.29 -11.68 5.80
CA THR A 67 -6.21 -11.53 4.66
C THR A 67 -7.11 -10.32 4.87
N VAL A 68 -7.64 -10.18 6.08
CA VAL A 68 -8.54 -9.08 6.47
C VAL A 68 -7.79 -7.75 6.49
N ILE A 69 -6.56 -7.70 7.00
CA ILE A 69 -5.81 -6.44 7.08
C ILE A 69 -5.57 -5.82 5.69
N PRO A 70 -5.01 -6.54 4.68
CA PRO A 70 -4.88 -6.01 3.32
C PRO A 70 -6.21 -5.67 2.68
N ALA A 71 -7.25 -6.48 2.89
CA ALA A 71 -8.57 -6.19 2.35
C ALA A 71 -9.12 -4.84 2.86
N ILE A 72 -9.00 -4.56 4.16
CA ILE A 72 -9.43 -3.28 4.75
C ILE A 72 -8.60 -2.12 4.19
N ILE A 73 -7.28 -2.28 4.07
CA ILE A 73 -6.40 -1.24 3.49
C ILE A 73 -6.85 -0.91 2.06
N LEU A 74 -7.09 -1.93 1.23
CA LEU A 74 -7.55 -1.74 -0.15
C LEU A 74 -8.93 -1.08 -0.22
N LEU A 75 -9.86 -1.46 0.66
CA LEU A 75 -11.18 -0.82 0.72
C LEU A 75 -11.07 0.68 1.02
N VAL A 76 -10.29 1.06 2.04
CA VAL A 76 -10.10 2.47 2.40
C VAL A 76 -9.45 3.27 1.27
N LEU A 77 -8.42 2.71 0.62
CA LEU A 77 -7.78 3.34 -0.53
C LEU A 77 -8.72 3.48 -1.72
N SER A 78 -9.56 2.46 -1.96
CA SER A 78 -10.54 2.47 -3.05
C SER A 78 -11.56 3.60 -2.89
N PHE A 79 -12.13 3.76 -1.69
CA PHE A 79 -13.10 4.85 -1.45
C PHE A 79 -12.49 6.24 -1.68
N LYS A 80 -11.25 6.47 -1.23
CA LYS A 80 -10.57 7.74 -1.50
C LYS A 80 -10.28 7.92 -2.99
N SER A 81 -9.76 6.87 -3.64
CA SER A 81 -9.40 6.91 -5.07
C SER A 81 -10.60 7.22 -5.96
N VAL A 82 -11.75 6.56 -5.74
CA VAL A 82 -12.97 6.78 -6.51
C VAL A 82 -13.50 8.22 -6.34
N SER A 83 -13.45 8.76 -5.13
CA SER A 83 -13.85 10.15 -4.85
C SER A 83 -12.98 11.15 -5.61
N SER A 84 -11.66 10.98 -5.57
CA SER A 84 -10.71 11.84 -6.29
C SER A 84 -10.86 11.72 -7.80
N TRP A 85 -11.04 10.49 -8.32
CA TRP A 85 -11.28 10.24 -9.74
C TRP A 85 -12.53 10.97 -10.25
N GLY A 86 -13.63 10.90 -9.50
CA GLY A 86 -14.88 11.59 -9.84
C GLY A 86 -14.67 13.09 -9.99
N LYS A 87 -13.96 13.74 -9.06
CA LYS A 87 -13.68 15.18 -9.14
C LYS A 87 -12.85 15.57 -10.37
N ILE A 88 -11.89 14.72 -10.75
CA ILE A 88 -10.98 15.00 -11.87
C ILE A 88 -11.64 14.76 -13.22
N LYS A 89 -12.50 13.73 -13.34
CA LYS A 89 -13.00 13.25 -14.63
C LYS A 89 -14.49 13.52 -14.90
N ALA A 90 -15.30 13.81 -13.88
CA ALA A 90 -16.74 13.96 -14.07
C ALA A 90 -17.15 15.30 -14.71
N GLN A 91 -16.28 16.31 -14.71
CA GLN A 91 -16.53 17.60 -15.36
C GLN A 91 -15.49 17.86 -16.45
N PRO A 92 -15.77 17.48 -17.71
CA PRO A 92 -14.91 17.89 -18.82
C PRO A 92 -14.94 19.42 -18.95
N PRO A 93 -13.81 20.08 -19.26
CA PRO A 93 -13.82 21.50 -19.55
C PRO A 93 -14.71 21.79 -20.76
N PRO A 94 -15.28 23.01 -20.86
CA PRO A 94 -16.01 23.45 -22.05
C PRO A 94 -15.16 23.25 -23.31
N SER A 95 -15.78 22.92 -24.43
CA SER A 95 -15.04 22.79 -25.69
C SER A 95 -14.46 24.14 -26.10
N ASP A 96 -13.13 24.20 -26.24
CA ASP A 96 -12.42 25.39 -26.74
C ASP A 96 -12.76 25.71 -28.21
N VAL A 97 -13.36 24.76 -28.92
CA VAL A 97 -13.89 24.93 -30.27
C VAL A 97 -15.40 25.15 -30.18
N GLN A 98 -15.83 26.39 -30.40
CA GLN A 98 -17.23 26.72 -30.72
C GLN A 98 -17.33 26.73 -32.24
N VAL A 99 -17.98 25.69 -32.81
CA VAL A 99 -18.27 25.61 -34.26
C VAL A 99 -19.59 26.32 -34.54
#